data_AF-A0A7S1YZQ0-F1
#
_entry.id   AF-A0A7S1YZQ0-F1
#
_cell.length_a   1.000
_cell.length_b   1.000
_cell.length_c   1.000
_cell.angle_alpha   90.00
_cell.angle_beta   90.00
_cell.angle_gamma   90.00
#
_symmetry.space_group_name_H-M   'P 1'
#
loop_
_entity.id
_entity.type
_entity.pdbx_description
1 polymer ?
#
loop_
_entity_poly.entity_id
_entity_poly.type
_entity_poly.pdbx_seq_one_letter_code
_entity_poly.pdbx_strand_id
1 'polypeptide(L)'
;ETLETLSVPTATYQSDEYPSFFSPHSGIQTPHRVENATEVANVFLTSKYKLKLSSGMLIAVPNTHPAGQAVENAIQESLNEVKELQIVGKDVTPYILKAVSEKTKGESLLSNIELVKRNAKIGA
;
A
#
# COMPACT_ATOMS: atom_id res chain seq x y z
N GLU A 1 1.68 5.81 12.83
CA GLU A 1 3.00 5.96 13.50
C GLU A 1 4.04 6.71 12.66
N THR A 2 4.97 6.09 11.92
CA THR A 2 6.13 6.80 11.36
C THR A 2 5.80 7.98 10.43
N LEU A 3 4.83 7.82 9.52
CA LEU A 3 4.43 8.89 8.59
C LEU A 3 3.89 10.12 9.34
N GLU A 4 3.12 9.89 10.41
CA GLU A 4 2.60 10.95 11.27
C GLU A 4 3.73 11.65 12.03
N THR A 5 4.66 10.89 12.61
CA THR A 5 5.85 11.46 13.28
C THR A 5 6.68 12.33 12.33
N LEU A 6 6.79 11.92 11.07
CA LEU A 6 7.49 12.67 10.02
C LEU A 6 6.63 13.79 9.39
N SER A 7 5.45 14.06 9.95
CA SER A 7 4.50 15.07 9.47
C SER A 7 4.10 14.88 7.99
N VAL A 8 4.06 13.64 7.49
CA VAL A 8 3.62 13.30 6.14
C VAL A 8 2.09 13.13 6.15
N PRO A 9 1.31 14.06 5.55
CA PRO A 9 -0.13 13.89 5.43
C PRO A 9 -0.41 12.62 4.64
N THR A 10 -1.29 11.79 5.19
CA THR A 10 -1.63 10.48 4.65
C THR A 10 -3.15 10.35 4.57
N ALA A 11 -3.66 9.95 3.42
CA ALA A 11 -5.08 9.70 3.23
C ALA A 11 -5.32 8.46 2.37
N THR A 12 -6.48 7.83 2.53
CA THR A 12 -6.93 6.74 1.66
C THR A 12 -8.03 7.20 0.71
N TYR A 13 -7.91 6.83 -0.56
CA TYR A 13 -8.91 7.11 -1.58
C TYR A 13 -10.11 6.18 -1.44
N GLN A 14 -11.28 6.75 -1.11
CA GLN A 14 -12.60 6.09 -1.06
C GLN A 14 -12.65 4.84 -0.15
N SER A 15 -11.87 4.81 0.92
CA SER A 15 -11.87 3.72 1.90
C SER A 15 -11.57 4.24 3.29
N ASP A 16 -12.24 3.66 4.29
CA ASP A 16 -12.05 3.95 5.72
C ASP A 16 -10.87 3.16 6.32
N GLU A 17 -10.29 2.25 5.54
CA GLU A 17 -9.19 1.38 5.93
C GLU A 17 -7.96 1.64 5.05
N TYR A 18 -6.78 1.62 5.67
CA TYR A 18 -5.52 1.74 4.95
C TYR A 18 -5.20 0.43 4.22
N PRO A 19 -4.91 0.42 2.91
CA PRO A 19 -4.68 -0.82 2.17
C PRO A 19 -3.29 -1.41 2.42
N SER A 20 -3.18 -2.74 2.43
CA SER A 20 -1.94 -3.52 2.58
C SER A 20 -1.35 -3.94 1.23
N PHE A 21 -1.33 -3.00 0.28
CA PHE A 21 -0.83 -3.19 -1.10
C PHE A 21 -1.64 -4.22 -1.91
N PHE A 22 -1.46 -5.52 -1.67
CA PHE A 22 -2.21 -6.57 -2.38
C PHE A 22 -3.62 -6.74 -1.83
N SER A 23 -3.80 -6.68 -0.52
CA SER A 23 -5.13 -6.74 0.08
C SER A 23 -5.71 -5.32 0.28
N PRO A 24 -7.01 -5.13 0.01
CA PRO A 24 -7.69 -3.89 0.40
C PRO A 24 -7.79 -3.74 1.92
N HIS A 25 -7.61 -4.82 2.68
CA HIS A 25 -7.77 -4.86 4.13
C HIS A 25 -6.43 -5.09 4.85
N SER A 26 -6.06 -4.17 5.73
CA SER A 26 -4.89 -4.26 6.62
C SER A 26 -5.26 -4.39 8.11
N GLY A 27 -6.52 -4.16 8.48
CA GLY A 27 -6.98 -3.97 9.85
C GLY A 27 -6.67 -2.59 10.44
N ILE A 28 -6.08 -1.67 9.67
CA ILE A 28 -5.66 -0.34 10.13
C ILE A 28 -6.62 0.71 9.59
N GLN A 29 -7.25 1.47 10.50
CA GLN A 29 -8.09 2.60 10.11
C GLN A 29 -7.27 3.69 9.41
N THR A 30 -7.80 4.27 8.34
CA THR A 30 -7.12 5.37 7.66
C THR A 30 -7.12 6.65 8.52
N PRO A 31 -6.02 7.43 8.55
CA PRO A 31 -6.00 8.72 9.24
C PRO A 31 -6.99 9.73 8.62
N HIS A 32 -7.21 9.63 7.31
CA HIS A 32 -8.13 10.49 6.59
C HIS A 32 -8.62 9.82 5.31
N ARG A 33 -9.92 9.93 5.04
CA ARG A 33 -10.53 9.44 3.80
C ARG A 33 -10.79 10.61 2.86
N VAL A 34 -10.54 10.40 1.57
CA VAL A 34 -10.82 11.35 0.49
C VAL A 34 -11.65 10.69 -0.60
N GLU A 35 -12.62 11.40 -1.16
CA GLU A 35 -13.55 10.85 -2.15
C GLU A 35 -13.14 11.10 -3.60
N ASN A 36 -12.36 12.15 -3.86
CA ASN A 36 -12.04 12.62 -5.22
C ASN A 36 -10.74 13.44 -5.26
N ALA A 37 -10.26 13.72 -6.48
CA ALA A 37 -9.01 14.46 -6.72
C ALA A 37 -9.05 15.91 -6.17
N THR A 38 -10.23 16.55 -6.16
CA THR A 38 -10.38 17.92 -5.62
C THR A 38 -10.13 17.94 -4.11
N GLU A 39 -10.66 16.95 -3.38
CA GLU A 39 -10.38 16.80 -1.95
C GLU A 39 -8.90 16.55 -1.67
N VAL A 40 -8.26 15.67 -2.45
CA VAL A 40 -6.81 15.44 -2.38
C VAL A 40 -6.03 16.75 -2.55
N ALA A 41 -6.35 17.51 -3.59
CA ALA A 41 -5.70 18.80 -3.86
C ALA A 41 -5.91 19.79 -2.70
N ASN A 42 -7.12 19.87 -2.15
CA ASN A 42 -7.42 20.76 -1.02
C ASN A 42 -6.62 20.40 0.24
N VAL A 43 -6.47 19.11 0.54
CA VAL A 43 -5.65 18.64 1.67
C VAL A 43 -4.18 18.97 1.43
N PHE A 44 -3.67 18.74 0.22
CA PHE A 44 -2.28 19.07 -0.12
C PHE A 44 -1.99 20.57 -0.01
N LEU A 45 -2.83 21.42 -0.61
CA LEU A 45 -2.68 22.88 -0.57
C LEU A 45 -2.78 23.41 0.87
N THR A 46 -3.70 22.86 1.68
CA THR A 46 -3.83 23.22 3.10
C THR A 46 -2.58 22.84 3.88
N SER A 47 -2.08 21.62 3.67
CA SER A 47 -0.84 21.13 4.29
C SER A 47 0.35 22.01 3.93
N LYS A 48 0.46 22.41 2.66
CA LYS A 48 1.59 23.20 2.15
C LYS A 48 1.55 24.67 2.57
N TYR A 49 0.41 25.33 2.46
CA TYR A 49 0.32 26.79 2.60
C TYR A 49 -0.21 27.25 3.96
N LYS A 50 -1.12 26.50 4.58
CA LYS A 50 -1.65 26.85 5.90
C LYS A 50 -0.81 26.26 7.02
N LEU A 51 -0.49 24.97 6.93
CA LEU A 51 0.30 24.26 7.95
C LEU A 51 1.82 24.35 7.71
N LYS A 52 2.24 24.85 6.54
CA LYS A 52 3.65 25.04 6.16
C LYS A 52 4.48 23.76 6.24
N LEU A 53 3.86 22.60 5.97
CA LEU A 53 4.56 21.32 5.95
C LEU A 53 5.52 21.26 4.74
N SER A 54 6.74 20.80 4.98
CA SER A 54 7.77 20.62 3.94
C SER A 54 7.69 19.26 3.25
N SER A 55 6.98 18.29 3.83
CA SER A 55 6.81 16.94 3.30
C SER A 55 5.95 16.90 2.04
N GLY A 56 6.02 15.77 1.32
CA GLY A 56 4.98 15.37 0.38
C GLY A 56 3.72 14.88 1.10
N MET A 57 2.76 14.39 0.33
CA MET A 57 1.54 13.73 0.81
C MET A 57 1.48 12.30 0.25
N LEU A 58 1.02 11.34 1.05
CA LEU A 58 0.79 9.97 0.65
C LEU A 58 -0.71 9.72 0.44
N ILE A 59 -1.09 9.28 -0.75
CA ILE A 59 -2.45 8.82 -1.05
C ILE A 59 -2.41 7.31 -1.24
N ALA A 60 -3.02 6.58 -0.30
CA ALA A 60 -3.18 5.15 -0.41
C ALA A 60 -4.41 4.82 -1.25
N VAL A 61 -4.23 3.97 -2.25
CA VAL A 61 -5.29 3.54 -3.16
C VAL A 61 -5.54 2.05 -2.92
N PRO A 62 -6.76 1.65 -2.51
CA PRO A 62 -7.08 0.24 -2.33
C PRO A 62 -6.99 -0.55 -3.62
N ASN A 63 -6.38 -1.73 -3.54
CA ASN A 63 -6.40 -2.72 -4.59
C ASN A 63 -7.76 -3.43 -4.62
N THR A 64 -8.32 -3.61 -5.80
CA THR A 64 -9.63 -4.24 -6.02
C THR A 64 -9.53 -5.61 -6.67
N HIS A 65 -8.31 -6.12 -6.90
CA HIS A 65 -8.10 -7.42 -7.52
C HIS A 65 -8.54 -8.55 -6.56
N PRO A 66 -9.33 -9.54 -7.03
CA PRO A 66 -9.89 -10.59 -6.17
C PRO A 66 -8.82 -11.48 -5.51
N ALA A 67 -7.68 -11.68 -6.17
CA ALA A 67 -6.56 -12.42 -5.60
C ALA A 67 -5.83 -11.72 -4.44
N GLY A 68 -6.17 -10.45 -4.12
CA GLY A 68 -5.45 -9.65 -3.12
C GLY A 68 -5.25 -10.36 -1.77
N GLN A 69 -6.32 -10.97 -1.24
CA GLN A 69 -6.25 -11.71 0.02
C GLN A 69 -5.40 -12.99 -0.09
N ALA A 70 -5.44 -13.69 -1.21
CA ALA A 70 -4.62 -14.88 -1.43
C ALA A 70 -3.12 -14.53 -1.53
N VAL A 71 -2.80 -13.38 -2.13
CA VAL A 71 -1.43 -12.86 -2.18
C VAL A 71 -0.93 -12.46 -0.79
N GLU A 72 -1.77 -11.81 0.02
CA GLU A 72 -1.43 -11.48 1.40
C GLU A 72 -1.14 -12.75 2.23
N ASN A 73 -1.97 -13.79 2.09
CA ASN A 73 -1.72 -15.08 2.76
C ASN A 73 -0.38 -15.68 2.32
N ALA A 74 -0.05 -15.64 1.03
CA ALA A 74 1.23 -16.12 0.51
C ALA A 74 2.43 -15.30 1.05
N ILE A 75 2.27 -14.00 1.30
CA ILE A 75 3.28 -13.15 1.94
C ILE A 75 3.51 -13.58 3.38
N GLN A 76 2.43 -13.78 4.15
CA GLN A 76 2.54 -14.21 5.55
C GLN A 76 3.20 -15.58 5.69
N GLU A 77 2.86 -16.52 4.81
CA GLU A 77 3.56 -17.81 4.74
C GLU A 77 5.05 -17.64 4.41
N SER A 78 5.37 -16.84 3.39
CA SER A 78 6.76 -16.60 2.96
C SER A 78 7.60 -15.91 4.05
N LEU A 79 6.99 -15.04 4.86
CA LEU A 79 7.63 -14.41 6.01
C LEU A 79 7.96 -15.42 7.11
N ASN A 80 7.15 -16.46 7.30
CA ASN A 80 7.45 -17.53 8.25
C ASN A 80 8.59 -18.42 7.72
N GLU A 81 8.58 -18.76 6.42
CA GLU A 81 9.67 -19.50 5.79
C GLU A 81 11.01 -18.76 5.90
N VAL A 82 11.04 -17.44 5.70
CA VAL A 82 12.24 -16.61 5.88
C VAL A 82 12.81 -16.75 7.29
N LYS A 83 11.95 -16.80 8.32
CA LYS A 83 12.37 -16.98 9.72
C LYS A 83 12.94 -18.38 9.95
N GLU A 84 12.25 -19.41 9.46
CA GLU A 84 12.66 -20.81 9.59
C GLU A 84 14.00 -21.09 8.88
N LEU A 85 14.17 -20.53 7.69
CA LEU A 85 15.38 -20.65 6.87
C LEU A 85 16.50 -19.67 7.28
N GLN A 86 16.26 -18.83 8.29
CA GLN A 86 17.20 -17.81 8.78
C GLN A 86 17.73 -16.88 7.67
N ILE A 87 16.88 -16.54 6.69
CA ILE A 87 17.22 -15.60 5.63
C ILE A 87 17.17 -14.18 6.20
N VAL A 88 18.25 -13.41 6.02
CA VAL A 88 18.39 -12.08 6.66
C VAL A 88 18.92 -11.03 5.70
N GLY A 89 18.74 -9.77 6.07
CA GLY A 89 19.27 -8.62 5.34
C GLY A 89 18.71 -8.50 3.92
N LYS A 90 19.60 -8.23 2.96
CA LYS A 90 19.23 -7.95 1.57
C LYS A 90 18.57 -9.14 0.85
N ASP A 91 18.69 -10.35 1.39
CA ASP A 91 18.21 -11.57 0.73
C ASP A 91 16.73 -11.88 1.06
N VAL A 92 16.14 -11.19 2.03
CA VAL A 92 14.73 -11.34 2.43
C VAL A 92 13.78 -10.94 1.30
N THR A 93 13.95 -9.75 0.72
CA THR A 93 13.02 -9.22 -0.28
C THR A 93 13.01 -10.05 -1.58
N PRO A 94 14.15 -10.43 -2.17
CA PRO A 94 14.16 -11.31 -3.34
C PRO A 94 13.51 -12.67 -3.08
N TYR A 95 13.70 -13.24 -1.89
CA TYR A 95 13.07 -14.52 -1.51
C TYR A 95 11.55 -14.38 -1.48
N ILE A 96 11.01 -13.40 -0.73
CA ILE A 96 9.56 -13.21 -0.57
C ILE A 96 8.90 -12.99 -1.93
N LEU A 97 9.46 -12.13 -2.78
CA LEU A 97 8.88 -11.85 -4.10
C LEU A 97 8.81 -13.12 -4.97
N LYS A 98 9.85 -13.96 -4.94
CA LYS A 98 9.88 -15.23 -5.66
C LYS A 98 8.84 -16.21 -5.10
N ALA A 99 8.85 -16.45 -3.78
CA ALA A 99 7.95 -17.38 -3.11
C ALA A 99 6.47 -17.00 -3.31
N VAL A 100 6.15 -15.71 -3.19
CA VAL A 100 4.79 -15.20 -3.42
C VAL A 100 4.36 -15.41 -4.87
N SER A 101 5.23 -15.13 -5.85
CA SER A 101 4.94 -15.38 -7.26
C SER A 101 4.65 -16.86 -7.54
N GLU A 102 5.43 -17.77 -6.95
CA GLU A 102 5.27 -19.22 -7.11
C GLU A 102 3.98 -19.73 -6.44
N LYS A 103 3.74 -19.36 -5.17
CA LYS A 103 2.53 -19.74 -4.40
C LYS A 103 1.25 -19.24 -5.05
N THR A 104 1.29 -18.04 -5.63
CA THR A 104 0.13 -17.41 -6.28
C THR A 104 0.02 -17.74 -7.77
N LYS A 105 0.92 -18.56 -8.33
CA LYS A 105 0.96 -18.93 -9.75
C LYS A 105 0.89 -17.72 -10.70
N GLY A 106 1.51 -16.61 -10.30
CA GLY A 106 1.52 -15.36 -11.08
C GLY A 106 0.35 -14.40 -10.81
N GLU A 107 -0.66 -14.76 -10.01
CA GLU A 107 -1.76 -13.86 -9.65
C GLU A 107 -1.29 -12.60 -8.91
N SER A 108 -0.21 -12.70 -8.12
CA SER A 108 0.44 -11.53 -7.49
C SER A 108 0.94 -10.52 -8.52
N LEU A 109 1.48 -10.97 -9.66
CA LEU A 109 1.94 -10.08 -10.72
C LEU A 109 0.75 -9.39 -11.42
N LEU A 110 -0.31 -10.13 -11.73
CA LEU A 110 -1.52 -9.57 -12.34
C LEU A 110 -2.17 -8.52 -11.43
N SER A 111 -2.33 -8.85 -10.15
CA SER A 111 -2.82 -7.93 -9.11
C SER A 111 -1.98 -6.66 -9.01
N ASN A 112 -0.64 -6.78 -9.05
CA ASN A 112 0.25 -5.60 -9.04
C ASN A 112 0.08 -4.73 -10.28
N ILE A 113 -0.04 -5.34 -11.48
CA ILE A 113 -0.26 -4.60 -12.72
C ILE A 113 -1.56 -3.80 -12.67
N GLU A 114 -2.65 -4.39 -12.16
CA GLU A 114 -3.92 -3.69 -12.00
C GLU A 114 -3.84 -2.55 -11.00
N LEU A 115 -3.17 -2.75 -9.86
CA LEU A 115 -2.94 -1.70 -8.88
C LEU A 115 -2.14 -0.53 -9.46
N VAL A 116 -1.05 -0.80 -10.19
CA VAL A 116 -0.25 0.25 -10.84
C VAL A 116 -1.10 1.05 -11.84
N LYS A 117 -1.93 0.40 -12.65
CA LYS A 117 -2.85 1.08 -13.58
C LYS A 117 -3.87 1.93 -12.82
N ARG A 118 -4.42 1.42 -11.72
CA ARG A 118 -5.37 2.16 -10.87
C ARG A 118 -4.73 3.38 -10.23
N ASN A 119 -3.51 3.26 -9.71
CA ASN A 119 -2.74 4.37 -9.17
C ASN A 119 -2.48 5.44 -10.22
N ALA A 120 -2.05 5.04 -11.42
CA ALA A 120 -1.82 5.98 -12.52
C ALA A 120 -3.10 6.71 -12.94
N LYS A 121 -4.24 6.01 -12.99
CA LYS A 121 -5.53 6.62 -13.32
C LYS A 121 -5.98 7.66 -12.27
N ILE A 122 -5.76 7.39 -10.99
CA ILE A 122 -6.14 8.31 -9.89
C ILE A 122 -5.15 9.48 -9.79
N GLY A 123 -3.87 9.25 -10.10
CA GLY A 123 -2.82 10.27 -10.01
C GLY A 123 -2.69 11.20 -11.24
N ALA A 124 -3.39 10.91 -12.33
CA ALA A 124 -3.40 11.74 -13.55
C ALA A 124 -4.39 12.91 -13.43
#